data_AF-F4Q5S7-F1
#
_entry.id   AF-F4Q5S7-F1
#
_cell.length_a   1.000
_cell.length_b   1.000
_cell.length_c   1.000
_cell.angle_alpha   90.00
_cell.angle_beta   90.00
_cell.angle_gamma   90.00
#
_symmetry.space_group_name_H-M   'P 1'
#
loop_
_entity.id
_entity.type
_entity.pdbx_description
1 polymer ?
#
loop_
_entity_poly.entity_id
_entity_poly.type
_entity_poly.pdbx_seq_one_letter_code
_entity_poly.pdbx_strand_id
1 'polypeptide(L)'
;MVLGAHTTLKSMKLSVTLKYPLVDLGLTKFLSLTELIFVNYLVSNVGPGLLPTSLTSLTIRLLDIPPRDTFLSLTLLVHLEIQVHRESIDPNRDEFIDLEDLPNLKTLIFDGDNDIVSEGDNQPITGISVPMSLKILKLRCNRSQIPSRCVMPLLEKLYVNQIVFPPTLTHLSIMGLYEPIQLPESLVKLKQMINQASIPRQLKKLVWANPHIGWETNKSQLKLPSSNDYPPNLETLNLNGIEDDFKFEVPQTIKYLSISLTHGHNLMPYNQQPLSIFSISSKIITISQQQQQQQQQWLPHNTTHLTCDIRSLFPALFRLDEVINHTNVSTLHLSNPHFLFNFTIQRLDADNRNVLVFESQFLIGGIITQQRKTNSQQYDPIYVYLDPLPSSSSPFELRIYNQTLVDTLVLSKE
;
A
#
# COMPACT_ATOMS: atom_id res chain seq x y z
N MET A 1 -38.25 9.18 21.12
CA MET A 1 -38.65 9.41 19.71
C MET A 1 -39.14 8.08 19.17
N VAL A 2 -40.41 7.95 18.81
CA VAL A 2 -40.93 6.68 18.25
C VAL A 2 -41.02 6.83 16.74
N LEU A 3 -40.27 6.02 16.00
CA LEU A 3 -40.38 6.00 14.55
C LEU A 3 -41.63 5.20 14.14
N GLY A 4 -42.38 5.72 13.16
CA GLY A 4 -43.55 5.04 12.59
C GLY A 4 -43.15 3.76 11.83
N ALA A 5 -44.13 2.93 11.48
CA ALA A 5 -43.87 1.76 10.64
C ALA A 5 -43.63 2.20 9.18
N HIS A 6 -42.54 1.73 8.58
CA HIS A 6 -42.25 1.96 7.16
C HIS A 6 -41.84 0.64 6.50
N THR A 7 -42.72 0.09 5.66
CA THR A 7 -42.50 -1.20 4.99
C THR A 7 -41.64 -1.10 3.75
N THR A 8 -41.39 0.10 3.22
CA THR A 8 -40.63 0.30 1.97
C THR A 8 -39.27 0.97 2.14
N LEU A 9 -38.95 1.42 3.37
CA LEU A 9 -37.69 2.12 3.64
C LEU A 9 -36.52 1.14 3.60
N LYS A 10 -35.55 1.38 2.70
CA LYS A 10 -34.39 0.50 2.47
C LYS A 10 -33.10 0.97 3.14
N SER A 11 -32.92 2.28 3.31
CA SER A 11 -31.73 2.86 3.93
C SER A 11 -32.14 3.93 4.93
N MET A 12 -31.48 3.94 6.08
CA MET A 12 -31.71 4.90 7.16
C MET A 12 -30.38 5.35 7.74
N LYS A 13 -30.20 6.67 7.80
CA LYS A 13 -29.06 7.31 8.45
C LYS A 13 -29.57 8.12 9.64
N LEU A 14 -29.22 7.70 10.85
CA LEU A 14 -29.70 8.30 12.08
C LEU A 14 -28.67 9.26 12.67
N SER A 15 -29.14 10.49 12.91
CA SER A 15 -28.39 11.51 13.62
C SER A 15 -29.18 12.06 14.80
N VAL A 16 -28.93 11.58 16.03
CA VAL A 16 -29.66 11.87 17.26
C VAL A 16 -28.80 12.45 18.40
N THR A 17 -28.81 13.75 18.67
CA THR A 17 -27.83 14.51 19.52
C THR A 17 -27.44 13.97 20.91
N LEU A 18 -28.18 13.02 21.50
CA LEU A 18 -27.98 12.51 22.87
C LEU A 18 -27.78 10.99 22.89
N LYS A 19 -27.37 10.45 24.04
CA LYS A 19 -27.36 9.00 24.28
C LYS A 19 -28.80 8.47 24.23
N TYR A 20 -29.01 7.37 23.50
CA TYR A 20 -30.34 6.77 23.37
C TYR A 20 -30.26 5.23 23.47
N PRO A 21 -31.18 4.60 24.24
CA PRO A 21 -31.36 3.16 24.21
C PRO A 21 -31.87 2.69 22.84
N LEU A 22 -31.27 1.64 22.28
CA LEU A 22 -31.66 1.14 20.95
C LEU A 22 -33.14 0.70 20.90
N VAL A 23 -33.64 0.12 21.98
CA VAL A 23 -35.02 -0.37 22.10
C VAL A 23 -36.07 0.70 21.81
N ASP A 24 -35.79 1.95 22.19
CA ASP A 24 -36.73 3.07 22.05
C ASP A 24 -36.93 3.50 20.60
N LEU A 25 -35.99 3.15 19.71
CA LEU A 25 -36.09 3.46 18.28
C LEU A 25 -37.09 2.55 17.54
N GLY A 26 -37.43 1.39 18.11
CA GLY A 26 -38.40 0.46 17.53
C GLY A 26 -38.03 -0.03 16.13
N LEU A 27 -36.73 -0.23 15.87
CA LEU A 27 -36.20 -0.50 14.53
C LEU A 27 -36.75 -1.78 13.90
N THR A 28 -37.17 -2.76 14.68
CA THR A 28 -37.75 -4.03 14.20
C THR A 28 -39.00 -3.84 13.31
N LYS A 29 -39.63 -2.67 13.33
CA LYS A 29 -40.77 -2.33 12.46
C LYS A 29 -40.38 -2.08 10.99
N PHE A 30 -39.09 -1.91 10.68
CA PHE A 30 -38.59 -1.60 9.35
C PHE A 30 -38.17 -2.85 8.57
N LEU A 31 -39.17 -3.63 8.13
CA LEU A 31 -38.95 -4.95 7.52
C LEU A 31 -38.11 -4.91 6.23
N SER A 32 -38.11 -3.81 5.48
CA SER A 32 -37.33 -3.67 4.23
C SER A 32 -35.98 -2.97 4.40
N LEU A 33 -35.59 -2.64 5.64
CA LEU A 33 -34.36 -1.88 5.88
C LEU A 33 -33.14 -2.75 5.66
N THR A 34 -32.39 -2.45 4.60
CA THR A 34 -31.16 -3.14 4.24
C THR A 34 -29.91 -2.43 4.73
N GLU A 35 -29.97 -1.12 4.97
CA GLU A 35 -28.84 -0.31 5.40
C GLU A 35 -29.21 0.58 6.59
N LEU A 36 -28.40 0.53 7.65
CA LEU A 36 -28.56 1.37 8.83
C LEU A 36 -27.22 1.96 9.27
N ILE A 37 -27.16 3.29 9.38
CA ILE A 37 -25.94 4.03 9.74
C ILE A 37 -26.22 4.98 10.91
N PHE A 38 -25.47 4.84 12.00
CA PHE A 38 -25.44 5.79 13.12
C PHE A 38 -24.26 6.77 12.96
N VAL A 39 -24.55 8.06 12.79
CA VAL A 39 -23.53 9.04 12.33
C VAL A 39 -22.67 9.59 13.45
N ASN A 40 -23.25 10.01 14.58
CA ASN A 40 -22.50 10.67 15.66
C ASN A 40 -22.79 10.08 17.05
N TYR A 41 -23.55 8.98 17.15
CA TYR A 41 -24.26 8.65 18.39
C TYR A 41 -23.92 7.31 18.95
N LEU A 42 -23.66 7.34 20.24
CA LEU A 42 -23.39 6.17 21.05
C LEU A 42 -24.73 5.63 21.52
N VAL A 43 -25.09 4.48 20.97
CA VAL A 43 -26.29 3.75 21.33
C VAL A 43 -26.00 2.91 22.58
N SER A 44 -26.93 2.93 23.53
CA SER A 44 -26.86 2.11 24.74
C SER A 44 -27.85 0.94 24.66
N ASN A 45 -27.67 -0.04 25.54
CA ASN A 45 -28.59 -1.17 25.73
C ASN A 45 -28.92 -1.90 24.41
N VAL A 46 -27.92 -2.07 23.56
CA VAL A 46 -28.04 -2.91 22.36
C VAL A 46 -28.11 -4.36 22.82
N GLY A 47 -29.00 -5.14 22.22
CA GLY A 47 -29.24 -6.53 22.59
C GLY A 47 -29.90 -7.32 21.47
N PRO A 48 -30.06 -8.65 21.67
CA PRO A 48 -30.59 -9.55 20.65
C PRO A 48 -32.01 -9.17 20.22
N GLY A 49 -32.27 -9.26 18.92
CA GLY A 49 -33.61 -9.03 18.35
C GLY A 49 -34.05 -7.57 18.24
N LEU A 50 -33.20 -6.58 18.58
CA LEU A 50 -33.53 -5.16 18.46
C LEU A 50 -33.28 -4.58 17.06
N LEU A 51 -32.54 -5.30 16.22
CA LEU A 51 -32.17 -4.88 14.86
C LEU A 51 -33.01 -5.62 13.80
N PRO A 52 -33.36 -4.98 12.66
CA PRO A 52 -34.05 -5.64 11.57
C PRO A 52 -33.22 -6.77 10.96
N THR A 53 -33.81 -7.94 10.76
CA THR A 53 -33.14 -9.11 10.17
C THR A 53 -32.84 -8.96 8.67
N SER A 54 -33.45 -7.97 8.00
CA SER A 54 -33.23 -7.65 6.59
C SER A 54 -31.97 -6.83 6.32
N LEU A 55 -31.25 -6.41 7.37
CA LEU A 55 -30.01 -5.63 7.23
C LEU A 55 -28.94 -6.43 6.49
N THR A 56 -28.36 -5.80 5.48
CA THR A 56 -27.16 -6.25 4.75
C THR A 56 -25.95 -5.38 5.08
N SER A 57 -26.16 -4.15 5.57
CA SER A 57 -25.12 -3.23 6.00
C SER A 57 -25.50 -2.52 7.30
N LEU A 58 -24.60 -2.56 8.29
CA LEU A 58 -24.78 -1.91 9.59
C LEU A 58 -23.52 -1.16 10.00
N THR A 59 -23.66 0.15 10.26
CA THR A 59 -22.64 0.96 10.94
C THR A 59 -23.24 1.46 12.25
N ILE A 60 -22.73 0.98 13.38
CA ILE A 60 -23.23 1.31 14.71
C ILE A 60 -22.11 1.85 15.59
N ARG A 61 -22.44 2.85 16.42
CA ARG A 61 -21.54 3.31 17.48
C ARG A 61 -22.16 2.99 18.84
N LEU A 62 -21.38 2.41 19.74
CA LEU A 62 -21.83 1.79 20.98
C LEU A 62 -21.12 2.43 22.17
N LEU A 63 -21.84 2.58 23.29
CA LEU A 63 -21.22 2.93 24.58
C LEU A 63 -20.50 1.74 25.23
N ASP A 64 -21.03 0.54 25.02
CA ASP A 64 -20.57 -0.67 25.68
C ASP A 64 -20.44 -1.81 24.66
N ILE A 65 -19.69 -2.86 25.02
CA ILE A 65 -19.68 -4.10 24.24
C ILE A 65 -21.08 -4.73 24.34
N PRO A 66 -21.73 -5.03 23.21
CA PRO A 66 -23.08 -5.57 23.22
C PRO A 66 -23.06 -7.02 23.73
N PRO A 67 -24.19 -7.56 24.24
CA PRO A 67 -24.32 -8.97 24.56
C PRO A 67 -23.87 -9.88 23.41
N ARG A 68 -23.29 -11.02 23.76
CA ARG A 68 -22.66 -11.96 22.82
C ARG A 68 -23.55 -12.31 21.61
N ASP A 69 -24.84 -12.48 21.84
CA ASP A 69 -25.84 -12.95 20.88
C ASP A 69 -26.52 -11.83 20.08
N THR A 70 -26.11 -10.57 20.28
CA THR A 70 -26.76 -9.39 19.70
C THR A 70 -26.96 -9.47 18.18
N PHE A 71 -25.98 -10.00 17.46
CA PHE A 71 -25.98 -9.97 16.00
C PHE A 71 -26.46 -11.27 15.35
N LEU A 72 -26.73 -12.34 16.11
CA LEU A 72 -27.01 -13.69 15.57
C LEU A 72 -28.18 -13.74 14.58
N SER A 73 -29.18 -12.86 14.73
CA SER A 73 -30.35 -12.82 13.83
C SER A 73 -30.06 -12.17 12.47
N LEU A 74 -28.94 -11.46 12.32
CA LEU A 74 -28.57 -10.69 11.12
C LEU A 74 -27.89 -11.57 10.07
N THR A 75 -28.46 -12.72 9.74
CA THR A 75 -27.86 -13.71 8.83
C THR A 75 -27.59 -13.19 7.41
N LEU A 76 -28.27 -12.11 7.00
CA LEU A 76 -28.06 -11.44 5.71
C LEU A 76 -26.98 -10.35 5.73
N LEU A 77 -26.35 -10.10 6.89
CA LEU A 77 -25.39 -9.03 7.06
C LEU A 77 -24.11 -9.31 6.27
N VAL A 78 -23.74 -8.39 5.38
CA VAL A 78 -22.54 -8.46 4.53
C VAL A 78 -21.45 -7.52 5.03
N HIS A 79 -21.84 -6.36 5.56
CA HIS A 79 -20.95 -5.34 6.08
C HIS A 79 -21.35 -4.96 7.52
N LEU A 80 -20.39 -5.02 8.43
CA LEU A 80 -20.56 -4.61 9.82
C LEU A 80 -19.42 -3.69 10.23
N GLU A 81 -19.77 -2.49 10.66
CA GLU A 81 -18.88 -1.55 11.33
C GLU A 81 -19.39 -1.26 12.73
N ILE A 82 -18.56 -1.56 13.73
CA ILE A 82 -18.81 -1.31 15.15
C ILE A 82 -17.78 -0.31 15.62
N GLN A 83 -18.22 0.82 16.16
CA GLN A 83 -17.38 1.79 16.83
C GLN A 83 -17.73 1.78 18.32
N VAL A 84 -16.78 1.52 19.21
CA VAL A 84 -17.03 1.39 20.65
C VAL A 84 -16.33 2.51 21.40
N HIS A 85 -17.11 3.30 22.15
CA HIS A 85 -16.63 4.35 23.05
C HIS A 85 -16.91 3.95 24.50
N ARG A 86 -15.90 3.41 25.18
CA ARG A 86 -16.08 2.93 26.56
C ARG A 86 -16.03 4.07 27.56
N GLU A 87 -17.13 4.26 28.28
CA GLU A 87 -17.18 5.25 29.37
C GLU A 87 -16.77 4.68 30.73
N SER A 88 -16.95 3.37 30.94
CA SER A 88 -16.56 2.69 32.18
C SER A 88 -16.33 1.21 31.94
N ILE A 89 -15.34 0.62 32.58
CA ILE A 89 -15.03 -0.81 32.43
C ILE A 89 -15.36 -1.52 33.73
N ASP A 90 -16.23 -2.51 33.62
CA ASP A 90 -16.44 -3.50 34.67
C ASP A 90 -15.38 -4.60 34.49
N PRO A 91 -14.35 -4.66 35.36
CA PRO A 91 -13.25 -5.62 35.20
C PRO A 91 -13.70 -7.08 35.32
N ASN A 92 -14.93 -7.34 35.78
CA ASN A 92 -15.45 -8.70 35.97
C ASN A 92 -16.26 -9.20 34.77
N ARG A 93 -16.42 -8.40 33.70
CA ARG A 93 -17.17 -8.83 32.51
C ARG A 93 -16.26 -9.45 31.47
N ASP A 94 -16.54 -10.71 31.14
CA ASP A 94 -16.02 -11.36 29.93
C ASP A 94 -16.69 -10.73 28.70
N GLU A 95 -16.05 -9.71 28.15
CA GLU A 95 -16.55 -9.02 26.97
C GLU A 95 -16.22 -9.82 25.70
N PHE A 96 -17.28 -10.35 25.07
CA PHE A 96 -17.14 -11.17 23.87
C PHE A 96 -18.22 -10.88 22.84
N ILE A 97 -17.81 -10.65 21.59
CA ILE A 97 -18.73 -10.49 20.44
C ILE A 97 -18.68 -11.76 19.59
N ASP A 98 -19.85 -12.38 19.41
CA ASP A 98 -20.00 -13.56 18.56
C ASP A 98 -20.54 -13.23 17.18
N LEU A 99 -19.74 -13.50 16.15
CA LEU A 99 -20.08 -13.28 14.75
C LEU A 99 -19.88 -14.55 13.91
N GLU A 100 -19.58 -15.69 14.53
CA GLU A 100 -19.24 -16.94 13.83
C GLU A 100 -20.40 -17.45 12.96
N ASP A 101 -21.64 -17.21 13.41
CA ASP A 101 -22.88 -17.61 12.75
C ASP A 101 -23.40 -16.59 11.71
N LEU A 102 -22.56 -15.67 11.23
CA LEU A 102 -22.92 -14.72 10.17
C LEU A 102 -22.35 -15.15 8.80
N PRO A 103 -23.01 -16.08 8.08
CA PRO A 103 -22.44 -16.76 6.91
C PRO A 103 -22.21 -15.83 5.71
N ASN A 104 -22.83 -14.66 5.71
CA ASN A 104 -22.74 -13.69 4.62
C ASN A 104 -21.80 -12.52 4.94
N LEU A 105 -21.24 -12.45 6.15
CA LEU A 105 -20.41 -11.32 6.56
C LEU A 105 -19.07 -11.37 5.83
N LYS A 106 -18.81 -10.34 5.01
CA LYS A 106 -17.59 -10.22 4.19
C LYS A 106 -16.64 -9.17 4.73
N THR A 107 -17.16 -8.14 5.38
CA THR A 107 -16.37 -7.02 5.90
C THR A 107 -16.73 -6.73 7.33
N LEU A 108 -15.74 -6.78 8.22
CA LEU A 108 -15.84 -6.38 9.61
C LEU A 108 -14.86 -5.24 9.91
N ILE A 109 -15.38 -4.13 10.41
CA ILE A 109 -14.61 -3.02 10.95
C ILE A 109 -14.97 -2.90 12.43
N PHE A 110 -14.00 -3.09 13.30
CA PHE A 110 -14.13 -2.87 14.73
C PHE A 110 -13.18 -1.75 15.13
N ASP A 111 -13.75 -0.59 15.43
CA ASP A 111 -13.04 0.59 15.91
C ASP A 111 -13.34 0.75 17.39
N GLY A 112 -12.31 0.96 18.19
CA GLY A 112 -12.46 1.25 19.61
C GLY A 112 -11.61 2.46 19.93
N ASP A 113 -12.04 3.28 20.88
CA ASP A 113 -11.22 4.42 21.27
C ASP A 113 -9.85 3.98 21.74
N ASN A 114 -8.83 4.54 21.09
CA ASN A 114 -7.43 4.35 21.45
C ASN A 114 -7.01 5.34 22.54
N ASP A 115 -7.95 5.81 23.36
CA ASP A 115 -7.67 6.75 24.43
C ASP A 115 -6.50 6.22 25.25
N ILE A 116 -5.56 7.15 25.51
CA ILE A 116 -4.25 6.90 26.08
C ILE A 116 -4.43 6.20 27.41
N VAL A 117 -4.37 4.88 27.38
CA VAL A 117 -4.38 4.05 28.57
C VAL A 117 -3.18 4.47 29.39
N SER A 118 -3.42 4.94 30.60
CA SER A 118 -2.36 5.17 31.56
C SER A 118 -1.62 3.85 31.77
N GLU A 119 -0.30 3.83 31.55
CA GLU A 119 0.55 2.65 31.74
C GLU A 119 0.25 2.01 33.12
N GLY A 120 -0.43 0.86 33.14
CA GLY A 120 -0.80 0.16 34.38
C GLY A 120 -2.20 -0.46 34.40
N ASP A 121 -3.08 -0.07 33.47
CA ASP A 121 -4.46 -0.56 33.44
C ASP A 121 -4.57 -1.94 32.76
N ASN A 122 -4.60 -3.00 33.58
CA ASN A 122 -4.92 -4.40 33.22
C ASN A 122 -6.39 -4.56 32.77
N GLN A 123 -6.83 -3.79 31.77
CA GLN A 123 -8.19 -3.87 31.28
C GLN A 123 -8.41 -5.17 30.47
N PRO A 124 -9.61 -5.77 30.55
CA PRO A 124 -9.92 -7.02 29.88
C PRO A 124 -9.85 -6.88 28.36
N ILE A 125 -9.30 -7.93 27.73
CA ILE A 125 -9.23 -8.09 26.27
C ILE A 125 -10.62 -8.49 25.77
N THR A 126 -11.13 -7.80 24.75
CA THR A 126 -12.39 -8.16 24.12
C THR A 126 -12.16 -9.21 23.06
N GLY A 127 -12.76 -10.38 23.27
CA GLY A 127 -12.76 -11.44 22.28
C GLY A 127 -13.77 -11.15 21.17
N ILE A 128 -13.37 -11.31 19.91
CA ILE A 128 -14.27 -11.21 18.76
C ILE A 128 -14.10 -12.48 17.93
N SER A 129 -15.14 -13.30 17.85
CA SER A 129 -15.15 -14.40 16.86
C SER A 129 -15.63 -13.89 15.51
N VAL A 130 -15.14 -14.51 14.45
CA VAL A 130 -15.38 -14.08 13.07
C VAL A 130 -15.77 -15.27 12.21
N PRO A 131 -16.66 -15.10 11.22
CA PRO A 131 -17.14 -16.18 10.39
C PRO A 131 -16.13 -16.53 9.28
N MET A 132 -16.23 -17.75 8.76
CA MET A 132 -15.37 -18.23 7.66
C MET A 132 -15.54 -17.46 6.34
N SER A 133 -16.66 -16.74 6.18
CA SER A 133 -16.97 -15.92 5.00
C SER A 133 -16.19 -14.60 4.92
N LEU A 134 -15.48 -14.23 6.00
CA LEU A 134 -14.88 -12.92 6.13
C LEU A 134 -13.70 -12.73 5.16
N LYS A 135 -13.76 -11.64 4.39
CA LYS A 135 -12.72 -11.24 3.40
C LYS A 135 -11.88 -10.06 3.88
N ILE A 136 -12.48 -9.13 4.61
CA ILE A 136 -11.83 -7.91 5.08
C ILE A 136 -12.07 -7.80 6.58
N LEU A 137 -10.98 -7.80 7.35
CA LEU A 137 -11.00 -7.58 8.79
C LEU A 137 -10.16 -6.35 9.14
N LYS A 138 -10.77 -5.40 9.86
CA LYS A 138 -10.10 -4.20 10.34
C LYS A 138 -10.37 -4.01 11.83
N LEU A 139 -9.35 -4.23 12.64
CA LEU A 139 -9.39 -4.06 14.09
C LEU A 139 -8.50 -2.88 14.46
N ARG A 140 -9.13 -1.77 14.82
CA ARG A 140 -8.47 -0.54 15.26
C ARG A 140 -8.46 -0.36 16.78
N CYS A 141 -8.95 -1.36 17.50
CA CYS A 141 -8.89 -1.42 18.96
C CYS A 141 -7.67 -2.24 19.38
N ASN A 142 -6.75 -1.60 20.12
CA ASN A 142 -5.60 -2.22 20.76
C ASN A 142 -5.97 -3.33 21.77
N ARG A 143 -7.23 -3.41 22.21
CA ARG A 143 -7.73 -4.42 23.16
C ARG A 143 -8.65 -5.46 22.55
N SER A 144 -8.68 -5.58 21.24
CA SER A 144 -9.46 -6.63 20.55
C SER A 144 -8.58 -7.81 20.20
N GLN A 145 -9.08 -9.03 20.45
CA GLN A 145 -8.41 -10.27 20.10
C GLN A 145 -9.36 -11.18 19.34
N ILE A 146 -8.85 -11.77 18.26
CA ILE A 146 -9.51 -12.89 17.58
C ILE A 146 -9.06 -14.19 18.25
N PRO A 147 -9.97 -15.03 18.78
CA PRO A 147 -9.61 -16.34 19.30
C PRO A 147 -8.86 -17.17 18.26
N SER A 148 -7.82 -17.90 18.68
CA SER A 148 -6.99 -18.73 17.79
C SER A 148 -7.76 -19.84 17.07
N ARG A 149 -8.95 -20.22 17.57
CA ARG A 149 -9.85 -21.19 16.93
C ARG A 149 -10.54 -20.65 15.66
N CYS A 150 -10.61 -19.32 15.49
CA CYS A 150 -11.30 -18.73 14.35
C CYS A 150 -10.46 -18.89 13.08
N VAL A 151 -10.96 -19.70 12.15
CA VAL A 151 -10.33 -19.90 10.84
C VAL A 151 -10.95 -18.93 9.84
N MET A 152 -10.12 -18.15 9.16
CA MET A 152 -10.57 -17.19 8.13
C MET A 152 -10.01 -17.57 6.75
N PRO A 153 -10.49 -18.66 6.13
CA PRO A 153 -9.92 -19.20 4.90
C PRO A 153 -10.07 -18.25 3.69
N LEU A 154 -11.03 -17.32 3.75
CA LEU A 154 -11.31 -16.36 2.68
C LEU A 154 -10.75 -14.96 2.95
N LEU A 155 -9.92 -14.78 3.99
CA LEU A 155 -9.41 -13.46 4.36
C LEU A 155 -8.42 -12.94 3.31
N GLU A 156 -8.78 -11.83 2.68
CA GLU A 156 -7.98 -11.15 1.67
C GLU A 156 -7.20 -9.96 2.26
N LYS A 157 -7.77 -9.27 3.26
CA LYS A 157 -7.20 -8.06 3.86
C LYS A 157 -7.36 -8.07 5.38
N LEU A 158 -6.26 -7.84 6.09
CA LEU A 158 -6.20 -7.75 7.55
C LEU A 158 -5.53 -6.44 7.96
N TYR A 159 -6.19 -5.64 8.79
CA TYR A 159 -5.67 -4.38 9.33
C TYR A 159 -5.76 -4.42 10.87
N VAL A 160 -4.65 -4.63 11.56
CA VAL A 160 -4.63 -4.88 13.01
C VAL A 160 -3.39 -4.25 13.66
N ASN A 161 -3.49 -3.86 14.93
CA ASN A 161 -2.38 -3.23 15.66
C ASN A 161 -1.51 -4.23 16.44
N GLN A 162 -2.03 -5.37 16.91
CA GLN A 162 -1.28 -6.38 17.70
C GLN A 162 -1.88 -7.79 17.58
N ILE A 163 -1.34 -8.70 16.76
CA ILE A 163 -1.88 -10.08 16.60
C ILE A 163 -0.81 -11.14 16.28
N VAL A 164 -1.02 -12.36 16.79
CA VAL A 164 -0.44 -13.63 16.29
C VAL A 164 -1.19 -14.06 15.02
N PHE A 165 -0.54 -14.04 13.87
CA PHE A 165 -1.19 -14.37 12.61
C PHE A 165 -1.50 -15.87 12.48
N PRO A 166 -2.58 -16.24 11.78
CA PRO A 166 -2.82 -17.65 11.45
C PRO A 166 -1.69 -18.20 10.56
N PRO A 167 -1.24 -19.44 10.78
CA PRO A 167 -0.12 -20.04 10.06
C PRO A 167 -0.42 -20.34 8.58
N THR A 168 -1.65 -20.12 8.12
CA THR A 168 -2.08 -20.29 6.72
C THR A 168 -2.16 -18.97 5.95
N LEU A 169 -1.83 -17.83 6.58
CA LEU A 169 -1.92 -16.52 5.94
C LEU A 169 -0.89 -16.40 4.81
N THR A 170 -1.35 -16.18 3.59
CA THR A 170 -0.47 -16.08 2.41
C THR A 170 -0.22 -14.64 1.96
N HIS A 171 -1.09 -13.71 2.35
CA HIS A 171 -1.06 -12.31 1.96
C HIS A 171 -1.30 -11.43 3.18
N LEU A 172 -0.41 -10.47 3.43
CA LEU A 172 -0.51 -9.57 4.56
C LEU A 172 -0.15 -8.14 4.17
N SER A 173 -0.94 -7.18 4.65
CA SER A 173 -0.69 -5.75 4.49
C SER A 173 -0.77 -5.05 5.84
N ILE A 174 0.38 -4.77 6.46
CA ILE A 174 0.46 -4.06 7.74
C ILE A 174 0.66 -2.57 7.48
N MET A 175 -0.20 -1.75 8.06
CA MET A 175 -0.15 -0.29 7.95
C MET A 175 -0.25 0.32 9.33
N GLY A 176 0.54 1.37 9.59
CA GLY A 176 0.62 2.05 10.88
C GLY A 176 1.87 1.70 11.67
N LEU A 177 1.96 2.25 12.87
CA LEU A 177 2.98 1.88 13.85
C LEU A 177 2.54 0.58 14.53
N TYR A 178 3.41 -0.43 14.53
CA TYR A 178 3.17 -1.72 15.16
C TYR A 178 4.46 -2.18 15.85
N GLU A 179 4.31 -2.90 16.96
CA GLU A 179 5.44 -3.59 17.58
C GLU A 179 5.96 -4.70 16.66
N PRO A 180 7.25 -5.06 16.69
CA PRO A 180 7.77 -6.17 15.90
C PRO A 180 6.94 -7.44 16.10
N ILE A 181 6.27 -7.89 15.04
CA ILE A 181 5.40 -9.07 15.05
C ILE A 181 6.09 -10.26 14.38
N GLN A 182 5.84 -11.47 14.88
CA GLN A 182 6.27 -12.69 14.21
C GLN A 182 5.39 -12.96 13.00
N LEU A 183 5.98 -12.87 11.81
CA LEU A 183 5.31 -13.11 10.55
C LEU A 183 5.24 -14.62 10.25
N PRO A 184 4.09 -15.16 9.79
CA PRO A 184 3.98 -16.58 9.50
C PRO A 184 4.79 -16.96 8.25
N GLU A 185 5.45 -18.12 8.31
CA GLU A 185 6.30 -18.63 7.22
C GLU A 185 5.54 -18.90 5.92
N SER A 186 4.20 -19.03 5.97
CA SER A 186 3.33 -19.21 4.80
C SER A 186 3.17 -17.96 3.93
N LEU A 187 3.68 -16.79 4.36
CA LEU A 187 3.50 -15.54 3.62
C LEU A 187 4.24 -15.55 2.29
N VAL A 188 3.46 -15.32 1.23
CA VAL A 188 3.97 -15.20 -0.14
C VAL A 188 4.02 -13.72 -0.56
N LYS A 189 3.12 -12.88 -0.03
CA LYS A 189 3.10 -11.43 -0.30
C LYS A 189 2.98 -10.63 0.99
N LEU A 190 3.87 -9.66 1.16
CA LEU A 190 3.93 -8.79 2.32
C LEU A 190 3.99 -7.34 1.85
N LYS A 191 3.05 -6.53 2.34
CA LYS A 191 3.13 -5.08 2.30
C LYS A 191 3.25 -4.60 3.74
N GLN A 192 4.30 -3.86 4.06
CA GLN A 192 4.48 -3.34 5.42
C GLN A 192 5.12 -1.97 5.43
N MET A 193 4.88 -1.22 6.51
CA MET A 193 5.72 -0.08 6.83
C MET A 193 7.12 -0.55 7.21
N ILE A 194 8.14 0.23 6.86
CA ILE A 194 9.54 -0.14 7.13
C ILE A 194 9.72 -0.19 8.65
N ASN A 195 9.78 -1.40 9.18
CA ASN A 195 10.09 -1.70 10.56
C ASN A 195 10.98 -2.96 10.58
N GLN A 196 11.74 -3.16 11.66
CA GLN A 196 12.79 -4.19 11.78
C GLN A 196 12.26 -5.63 11.92
N ALA A 197 11.03 -5.92 11.44
CA ALA A 197 10.51 -7.28 11.48
C ALA A 197 11.30 -8.20 10.55
N SER A 198 11.57 -9.42 11.01
CA SER A 198 12.17 -10.47 10.19
C SER A 198 11.25 -10.80 9.01
N ILE A 199 11.84 -10.93 7.81
CA ILE A 199 11.09 -11.21 6.59
C ILE A 199 10.97 -12.73 6.41
N PRO A 200 9.76 -13.30 6.19
CA PRO A 200 9.57 -14.74 5.99
C PRO A 200 10.36 -15.29 4.80
N ARG A 201 10.89 -16.52 4.91
CA ARG A 201 11.76 -17.09 3.87
C ARG A 201 11.04 -17.47 2.57
N GLN A 202 9.71 -17.67 2.62
CA GLN A 202 8.90 -18.05 1.45
C GLN A 202 8.37 -16.87 0.64
N LEU A 203 8.72 -15.64 1.03
CA LEU A 203 8.16 -14.43 0.42
C LEU A 203 8.57 -14.29 -1.05
N LYS A 204 7.59 -14.03 -1.92
CA LYS A 204 7.80 -13.75 -3.36
C LYS A 204 7.64 -12.28 -3.72
N LYS A 205 6.84 -11.54 -2.94
CA LYS A 205 6.60 -10.10 -3.15
C LYS A 205 6.70 -9.33 -1.84
N LEU A 206 7.55 -8.31 -1.83
CA LEU A 206 7.72 -7.38 -0.74
C LEU A 206 7.41 -5.96 -1.21
N VAL A 207 6.54 -5.27 -0.47
CA VAL A 207 6.22 -3.86 -0.69
C VAL A 207 6.50 -3.10 0.60
N TRP A 208 7.48 -2.20 0.56
CA TRP A 208 7.74 -1.29 1.67
C TRP A 208 7.11 0.07 1.42
N ALA A 209 6.42 0.56 2.44
CA ALA A 209 5.86 1.90 2.48
C ALA A 209 6.50 2.69 3.62
N ASN A 210 6.76 3.98 3.40
CA ASN A 210 7.13 4.87 4.50
C ASN A 210 5.85 5.24 5.29
N PRO A 211 5.86 5.18 6.63
CA PRO A 211 4.84 5.87 7.43
C PRO A 211 4.83 7.35 7.08
N HIS A 212 3.85 7.75 6.27
CA HIS A 212 3.58 9.16 5.94
C HIS A 212 2.94 9.85 7.16
N ILE A 213 3.61 9.85 8.31
CA ILE A 213 3.09 10.41 9.56
C ILE A 213 4.04 11.51 10.02
N GLY A 214 3.67 12.75 9.69
CA GLY A 214 4.17 13.93 10.38
C GLY A 214 5.60 14.33 9.99
N TRP A 215 5.72 15.58 9.60
CA TRP A 215 6.86 16.32 9.03
C TRP A 215 8.11 16.41 9.94
N GLU A 216 8.18 15.66 11.04
CA GLU A 216 9.19 15.86 12.09
C GLU A 216 9.80 14.58 12.69
N THR A 217 9.49 13.40 12.16
CA THR A 217 10.27 12.23 12.58
C THR A 217 11.70 12.42 12.09
N ASN A 218 12.62 12.59 13.04
CA ASN A 218 14.06 12.67 12.81
C ASN A 218 14.41 11.66 11.70
N LYS A 219 15.07 12.13 10.63
CA LYS A 219 15.54 11.33 9.48
C LYS A 219 16.55 10.26 9.93
N SER A 220 16.13 9.35 10.79
CA SER A 220 16.91 8.22 11.24
C SER A 220 17.19 7.39 10.01
N GLN A 221 18.48 7.18 9.75
CA GLN A 221 19.00 6.46 8.59
C GLN A 221 18.22 5.16 8.38
N LEU A 222 17.37 5.14 7.37
CA LEU A 222 16.66 3.94 6.97
C LEU A 222 17.69 2.88 6.58
N LYS A 223 17.83 1.83 7.39
CA LYS A 223 18.72 0.71 7.08
C LYS A 223 17.90 -0.36 6.38
N LEU A 224 18.09 -0.45 5.06
CA LEU A 224 17.55 -1.56 4.29
C LEU A 224 18.40 -2.82 4.56
N PRO A 225 17.80 -4.02 4.55
CA PRO A 225 18.53 -5.28 4.69
C PRO A 225 19.62 -5.40 3.62
N SER A 226 20.70 -6.12 3.95
CA SER A 226 21.73 -6.44 2.97
C SER A 226 21.17 -7.41 1.92
N SER A 227 21.82 -7.50 0.75
CA SER A 227 21.36 -8.37 -0.34
C SER A 227 21.19 -9.85 0.06
N ASN A 228 21.94 -10.32 1.07
CA ASN A 228 21.88 -11.69 1.61
C ASN A 228 20.76 -11.90 2.65
N ASP A 229 20.17 -10.83 3.18
CA ASP A 229 19.10 -10.91 4.20
C ASP A 229 17.71 -11.05 3.58
N TYR A 230 17.60 -10.89 2.26
CA TYR A 230 16.33 -11.06 1.56
C TYR A 230 15.97 -12.55 1.38
N PRO A 231 14.68 -12.88 1.37
CA PRO A 231 14.22 -14.23 1.10
C PRO A 231 14.71 -14.74 -0.26
N PRO A 232 15.18 -16.00 -0.37
CA PRO A 232 15.76 -16.55 -1.60
C PRO A 232 14.76 -16.69 -2.75
N ASN A 233 13.47 -16.56 -2.48
CA ASN A 233 12.40 -16.65 -3.48
C ASN A 233 11.78 -15.28 -3.82
N LEU A 234 12.38 -14.17 -3.35
CA LEU A 234 11.83 -12.84 -3.55
C LEU A 234 12.00 -12.41 -5.02
N GLU A 235 10.89 -12.29 -5.74
CA GLU A 235 10.88 -11.91 -7.18
C GLU A 235 10.48 -10.45 -7.40
N THR A 236 9.68 -9.88 -6.50
CA THR A 236 9.18 -8.50 -6.60
C THR A 236 9.55 -7.69 -5.36
N LEU A 237 10.26 -6.58 -5.57
CA LEU A 237 10.61 -5.62 -4.53
C LEU A 237 10.08 -4.24 -4.93
N ASN A 238 9.16 -3.70 -4.13
CA ASN A 238 8.59 -2.37 -4.36
C ASN A 238 8.91 -1.44 -3.20
N LEU A 239 9.67 -0.39 -3.53
CA LEU A 239 10.18 0.65 -2.64
C LEU A 239 9.62 2.04 -3.00
N ASN A 240 8.57 2.13 -3.82
CA ASN A 240 8.01 3.42 -4.25
C ASN A 240 7.47 4.26 -3.08
N GLY A 241 7.11 3.59 -1.99
CA GLY A 241 6.65 4.26 -0.78
C GLY A 241 7.77 4.89 0.05
N ILE A 242 9.05 4.72 -0.29
CA ILE A 242 10.19 5.25 0.46
C ILE A 242 10.70 6.52 -0.21
N GLU A 243 10.62 7.65 0.49
CA GLU A 243 10.95 8.97 -0.07
C GLU A 243 12.38 9.43 0.23
N ASP A 244 13.02 8.79 1.21
CA ASP A 244 14.32 9.22 1.72
C ASP A 244 15.46 8.99 0.74
N ASP A 245 16.59 9.65 1.02
CA ASP A 245 17.85 9.40 0.32
C ASP A 245 18.52 8.15 0.88
N PHE A 246 18.11 6.99 0.38
CA PHE A 246 18.71 5.70 0.68
C PHE A 246 19.41 5.13 -0.53
N LYS A 247 20.43 4.30 -0.26
CA LYS A 247 21.03 3.42 -1.25
C LYS A 247 20.92 1.98 -0.79
N PHE A 248 20.71 1.05 -1.72
CA PHE A 248 20.59 -0.37 -1.40
C PHE A 248 21.16 -1.27 -2.49
N GLU A 249 21.49 -2.50 -2.09
CA GLU A 249 21.87 -3.57 -3.00
C GLU A 249 20.63 -4.35 -3.43
N VAL A 250 20.47 -4.56 -4.74
CA VAL A 250 19.33 -5.31 -5.27
C VAL A 250 19.64 -6.81 -5.24
N PRO A 251 18.82 -7.65 -4.57
CA PRO A 251 19.04 -9.10 -4.51
C PRO A 251 18.99 -9.77 -5.88
N GLN A 252 19.81 -10.80 -6.09
CA GLN A 252 19.94 -11.49 -7.40
C GLN A 252 18.64 -12.14 -7.91
N THR A 253 17.68 -12.37 -7.02
CA THR A 253 16.40 -13.01 -7.29
C THR A 253 15.34 -12.06 -7.87
N ILE A 254 15.57 -10.74 -7.78
CA ILE A 254 14.59 -9.73 -8.19
C ILE A 254 14.39 -9.71 -9.71
N LYS A 255 13.14 -9.84 -10.12
CA LYS A 255 12.64 -9.69 -11.50
C LYS A 255 11.94 -8.36 -11.74
N TYR A 256 11.18 -7.91 -10.73
CA TYR A 256 10.36 -6.71 -10.75
C TYR A 256 10.82 -5.77 -9.64
N LEU A 257 11.47 -4.67 -10.02
CA LEU A 257 11.94 -3.64 -9.10
C LEU A 257 11.08 -2.38 -9.26
N SER A 258 10.60 -1.82 -8.15
CA SER A 258 10.00 -0.49 -8.13
C SER A 258 10.73 0.39 -7.13
N ILE A 259 11.19 1.57 -7.54
CA ILE A 259 11.89 2.54 -6.69
C ILE A 259 11.33 3.95 -6.87
N SER A 260 11.39 4.75 -5.80
CA SER A 260 11.15 6.19 -5.88
C SER A 260 12.46 6.93 -6.16
N LEU A 261 12.41 7.85 -7.12
CA LEU A 261 13.50 8.76 -7.42
C LEU A 261 13.09 10.16 -6.95
N THR A 262 13.69 10.58 -5.84
CA THR A 262 13.49 11.89 -5.22
C THR A 262 14.72 12.76 -5.49
N HIS A 263 14.50 14.03 -5.85
CA HIS A 263 15.56 15.02 -5.84
C HIS A 263 15.65 15.56 -4.40
N GLY A 264 16.86 15.69 -3.86
CA GLY A 264 17.04 16.24 -2.53
C GLY A 264 16.29 17.57 -2.42
N HIS A 265 15.36 17.67 -1.47
CA HIS A 265 14.51 18.84 -1.25
C HIS A 265 15.34 20.03 -0.77
N ASN A 266 16.16 20.61 -1.65
CA ASN A 266 16.66 21.95 -1.45
C ASN A 266 15.49 22.87 -1.79
N LEU A 267 14.94 23.54 -0.76
CA LEU A 267 13.82 24.49 -0.85
C LEU A 267 14.22 25.77 -1.59
N MET A 268 14.78 25.63 -2.80
CA MET A 268 15.10 26.74 -3.69
C MET A 268 13.80 27.31 -4.28
N PRO A 269 13.69 28.64 -4.44
CA PRO A 269 12.54 29.28 -5.08
C PRO A 269 12.26 28.71 -6.48
N TYR A 270 10.98 28.63 -6.86
CA TYR A 270 10.49 28.05 -8.13
C TYR A 270 11.29 28.52 -9.36
N ASN A 271 11.66 29.79 -9.42
CA ASN A 271 12.32 30.41 -10.58
C ASN A 271 13.82 30.11 -10.71
N GLN A 272 14.42 29.42 -9.73
CA GLN A 272 15.87 29.16 -9.68
C GLN A 272 16.20 27.68 -9.61
N GLN A 273 15.20 26.79 -9.67
CA GLN A 273 15.48 25.37 -9.60
C GLN A 273 16.10 24.90 -10.92
N PRO A 274 17.33 24.36 -10.90
CA PRO A 274 17.88 23.71 -12.07
C PRO A 274 17.01 22.50 -12.44
N LEU A 275 17.02 22.12 -13.72
CA LEU A 275 16.37 20.90 -14.18
C LEU A 275 16.87 19.72 -13.35
N SER A 276 15.96 19.06 -12.65
CA SER A 276 16.29 17.91 -11.82
C SER A 276 16.70 16.74 -12.72
N ILE A 277 17.88 16.18 -12.48
CA ILE A 277 18.35 14.98 -13.19
C ILE A 277 18.12 13.77 -12.29
N PHE A 278 17.26 12.87 -12.73
CA PHE A 278 16.97 11.60 -12.08
C PHE A 278 17.84 10.50 -12.68
N SER A 279 18.48 9.74 -11.80
CA SER A 279 19.43 8.68 -12.11
C SER A 279 19.13 7.49 -11.21
N ILE A 280 19.12 6.27 -11.77
CA ILE A 280 18.88 5.06 -10.97
C ILE A 280 20.10 4.74 -10.09
N SER A 281 21.29 5.20 -10.50
CA SER A 281 22.52 5.09 -9.69
C SER A 281 22.46 5.86 -8.37
N SER A 282 21.53 6.83 -8.26
CA SER A 282 21.31 7.56 -7.01
C SER A 282 20.78 6.66 -5.88
N LYS A 283 20.07 5.58 -6.21
CA LYS A 283 19.46 4.66 -5.22
C LYS A 283 20.11 3.27 -5.19
N ILE A 284 20.83 2.87 -6.22
CA ILE A 284 21.38 1.51 -6.32
C ILE A 284 22.87 1.52 -5.97
N ILE A 285 23.28 0.63 -5.07
CA ILE A 285 24.69 0.34 -4.80
C ILE A 285 25.16 -0.68 -5.83
N THR A 286 26.12 -0.28 -6.67
CA THR A 286 26.77 -1.21 -7.60
C THR A 286 27.54 -2.24 -6.80
N ILE A 287 27.14 -3.49 -6.88
CA ILE A 287 27.91 -4.60 -6.34
C ILE A 287 29.13 -4.74 -7.24
N SER A 288 30.29 -4.26 -6.79
CA SER A 288 31.57 -4.53 -7.43
C SER A 288 31.92 -6.00 -7.22
N GLN A 289 31.25 -6.88 -7.97
CA GLN A 289 31.62 -8.29 -7.99
C GLN A 289 33.08 -8.36 -8.45
N GLN A 290 33.92 -9.01 -7.65
CA GLN A 290 35.35 -9.23 -7.90
C GLN A 290 35.62 -10.12 -9.14
N GLN A 291 34.64 -10.33 -10.03
CA GLN A 291 34.82 -11.09 -11.26
C GLN A 291 35.37 -10.18 -12.37
N GLN A 292 36.66 -10.31 -12.59
CA GLN A 292 37.53 -9.38 -13.31
C GLN A 292 37.27 -9.14 -14.81
N GLN A 293 36.21 -9.63 -15.46
CA GLN A 293 36.13 -9.52 -16.94
C GLN A 293 34.75 -9.29 -17.57
N GLN A 294 33.67 -9.16 -16.80
CA GLN A 294 32.34 -8.86 -17.37
C GLN A 294 31.87 -7.47 -16.96
N GLN A 295 31.24 -6.75 -17.90
CA GLN A 295 30.76 -5.39 -17.73
C GLN A 295 29.97 -5.26 -16.41
N GLN A 296 30.27 -4.21 -15.65
CA GLN A 296 29.60 -3.95 -14.36
C GLN A 296 28.11 -3.68 -14.59
N GLN A 297 27.27 -4.69 -14.32
CA GLN A 297 25.82 -4.53 -14.28
C GLN A 297 25.42 -3.93 -12.93
N TRP A 298 24.55 -2.92 -12.96
CA TRP A 298 24.05 -2.24 -11.76
C TRP A 298 22.86 -2.98 -11.14
N LEU A 299 22.08 -3.67 -11.96
CA LEU A 299 20.99 -4.53 -11.55
C LEU A 299 21.34 -6.00 -11.81
N PRO A 300 20.81 -6.94 -11.01
CA PRO A 300 20.88 -8.36 -11.30
C PRO A 300 20.39 -8.69 -12.71
N HIS A 301 20.99 -9.72 -13.31
CA HIS A 301 20.63 -10.15 -14.66
C HIS A 301 19.15 -10.56 -14.81
N ASN A 302 18.52 -11.01 -13.72
CA ASN A 302 17.11 -11.38 -13.67
C ASN A 302 16.15 -10.19 -13.65
N THR A 303 16.63 -8.98 -13.33
CA THR A 303 15.78 -7.79 -13.24
C THR A 303 15.43 -7.32 -14.65
N THR A 304 14.22 -7.66 -15.08
CA THR A 304 13.70 -7.38 -16.43
C THR A 304 12.72 -6.20 -16.42
N HIS A 305 12.09 -5.91 -15.28
CA HIS A 305 11.10 -4.86 -15.13
C HIS A 305 11.55 -3.85 -14.07
N LEU A 306 11.58 -2.57 -14.45
CA LEU A 306 11.90 -1.47 -13.57
C LEU A 306 10.77 -0.44 -13.59
N THR A 307 10.29 -0.07 -12.41
CA THR A 307 9.37 1.06 -12.22
C THR A 307 10.08 2.15 -11.43
N CYS A 308 10.14 3.35 -11.97
CA CYS A 308 10.67 4.53 -11.31
C CYS A 308 9.51 5.49 -11.05
N ASP A 309 9.19 5.70 -9.76
CA ASP A 309 8.28 6.76 -9.32
C ASP A 309 9.08 8.07 -9.19
N ILE A 310 8.88 8.98 -10.14
CA ILE A 310 9.62 10.23 -10.27
C ILE A 310 8.86 11.32 -9.53
N ARG A 311 9.38 11.72 -8.36
CA ARG A 311 8.72 12.71 -7.51
C ARG A 311 9.30 14.09 -7.78
N SER A 312 8.82 14.69 -8.86
CA SER A 312 9.13 16.07 -9.24
C SER A 312 7.86 16.85 -9.50
N LEU A 313 7.82 18.09 -9.01
CA LEU A 313 6.79 19.08 -9.38
C LEU A 313 7.21 19.92 -10.60
N PHE A 314 8.45 19.75 -11.05
CA PHE A 314 9.09 20.56 -12.08
C PHE A 314 9.54 19.70 -13.26
N PRO A 315 9.75 20.30 -14.43
CA PRO A 315 10.40 19.62 -15.53
C PRO A 315 11.72 18.98 -15.10
N ALA A 316 11.93 17.77 -15.58
CA ALA A 316 13.05 16.94 -15.16
C ALA A 316 13.63 16.15 -16.32
N LEU A 317 14.84 15.65 -16.11
CA LEU A 317 15.54 14.78 -17.04
C LEU A 317 15.76 13.44 -16.37
N PHE A 318 15.47 12.33 -17.05
CA PHE A 318 15.77 10.99 -16.59
C PHE A 318 16.89 10.38 -17.42
N ARG A 319 17.94 9.85 -16.77
CA ARG A 319 19.09 9.19 -17.40
C ARG A 319 18.72 7.82 -17.96
N LEU A 320 18.20 7.79 -19.18
CA LEU A 320 17.81 6.55 -19.86
C LEU A 320 19.03 5.69 -20.23
N ASP A 321 20.17 6.33 -20.52
CA ASP A 321 21.41 5.62 -20.83
C ASP A 321 21.86 4.67 -19.71
N GLU A 322 21.53 4.98 -18.45
CA GLU A 322 21.85 4.11 -17.33
C GLU A 322 21.09 2.79 -17.38
N VAL A 323 19.80 2.85 -17.73
CA VAL A 323 18.96 1.66 -17.89
C VAL A 323 19.43 0.85 -19.10
N ILE A 324 19.71 1.52 -20.21
CA ILE A 324 20.15 0.87 -21.46
C ILE A 324 21.50 0.16 -21.25
N ASN A 325 22.50 0.88 -20.73
CA ASN A 325 23.90 0.45 -20.74
C ASN A 325 24.29 -0.43 -19.54
N HIS A 326 23.62 -0.28 -18.40
CA HIS A 326 24.07 -0.90 -17.14
C HIS A 326 23.10 -1.94 -16.57
N THR A 327 22.05 -2.30 -17.30
CA THR A 327 21.03 -3.25 -16.82
C THR A 327 20.57 -4.18 -17.93
N ASN A 328 19.79 -5.21 -17.57
CA ASN A 328 19.07 -6.07 -18.52
C ASN A 328 17.55 -5.75 -18.55
N VAL A 329 17.16 -4.57 -18.08
CA VAL A 329 15.76 -4.14 -18.08
C VAL A 329 15.26 -4.09 -19.52
N SER A 330 14.11 -4.74 -19.75
CA SER A 330 13.39 -4.74 -21.02
C SER A 330 12.09 -3.96 -20.94
N THR A 331 11.55 -3.77 -19.74
CA THR A 331 10.36 -2.94 -19.50
C THR A 331 10.66 -1.88 -18.45
N LEU A 332 10.57 -0.62 -18.84
CA LEU A 332 10.78 0.55 -17.98
C LEU A 332 9.48 1.34 -17.84
N HIS A 333 9.01 1.48 -16.62
CA HIS A 333 7.86 2.32 -16.28
C HIS A 333 8.36 3.58 -15.57
N LEU A 334 8.08 4.76 -16.12
CA LEU A 334 8.30 6.03 -15.45
C LEU A 334 6.94 6.60 -15.05
N SER A 335 6.71 6.78 -13.75
CA SER A 335 5.45 7.31 -13.25
C SER A 335 5.66 8.57 -12.42
N ASN A 336 4.70 9.48 -12.49
CA ASN A 336 4.55 10.65 -11.64
C ASN A 336 3.02 10.86 -11.45
N PRO A 337 2.55 11.63 -10.45
CA PRO A 337 1.14 11.99 -10.35
C PRO A 337 0.50 12.55 -11.64
N HIS A 338 1.30 13.13 -12.54
CA HIS A 338 0.83 13.77 -13.77
C HIS A 338 1.04 12.98 -15.07
N PHE A 339 1.96 12.00 -15.09
CA PHE A 339 2.28 11.23 -16.30
C PHE A 339 2.60 9.77 -15.99
N LEU A 340 2.43 8.92 -17.00
CA LEU A 340 2.82 7.52 -16.97
C LEU A 340 3.37 7.11 -18.32
N PHE A 341 4.68 6.83 -18.39
CA PHE A 341 5.34 6.32 -19.59
C PHE A 341 5.73 4.87 -19.41
N ASN A 342 5.48 4.06 -20.44
CA ASN A 342 5.73 2.62 -20.44
C ASN A 342 6.63 2.26 -21.63
N PHE A 343 7.94 2.18 -21.41
CA PHE A 343 8.93 1.85 -22.42
C PHE A 343 9.22 0.35 -22.49
N THR A 344 9.29 -0.16 -23.71
CA THR A 344 9.93 -1.43 -24.06
C THR A 344 11.31 -1.13 -24.63
N ILE A 345 12.34 -1.78 -24.10
CA ILE A 345 13.75 -1.60 -24.48
C ILE A 345 14.26 -2.93 -25.05
N GLN A 346 14.63 -2.92 -26.32
CA GLN A 346 15.21 -4.07 -27.01
C GLN A 346 16.61 -3.72 -27.52
N ARG A 347 17.62 -4.37 -26.94
CA ARG A 347 19.02 -4.28 -27.37
C ARG A 347 19.17 -5.10 -28.65
N LEU A 348 19.61 -4.46 -29.74
CA LEU A 348 19.71 -5.10 -31.07
C LEU A 348 21.10 -5.70 -31.32
N ASP A 349 22.09 -5.36 -30.49
CA ASP A 349 23.44 -5.91 -30.52
C ASP A 349 24.00 -6.08 -29.09
N ALA A 350 25.08 -6.87 -28.96
CA ALA A 350 25.67 -7.22 -27.67
C ALA A 350 26.43 -6.06 -26.99
N ASP A 351 26.79 -5.02 -27.74
CA ASP A 351 27.50 -3.85 -27.23
C ASP A 351 26.55 -2.73 -26.80
N ASN A 352 25.24 -2.94 -26.93
CA ASN A 352 24.18 -1.95 -26.76
C ASN A 352 24.34 -0.72 -27.67
N ARG A 353 24.98 -0.85 -28.84
CA ARG A 353 25.14 0.31 -29.75
C ARG A 353 23.83 0.71 -30.40
N ASN A 354 23.00 -0.26 -30.75
CA ASN A 354 21.70 -0.05 -31.35
C ASN A 354 20.62 -0.59 -30.41
N VAL A 355 19.73 0.28 -30.00
CA VAL A 355 18.69 -0.05 -29.02
C VAL A 355 17.36 0.49 -29.52
N LEU A 356 16.41 -0.41 -29.75
CA LEU A 356 15.03 -0.04 -30.03
C LEU A 356 14.35 0.32 -28.71
N VAL A 357 13.87 1.56 -28.62
CA VAL A 357 13.08 2.05 -27.49
C VAL A 357 11.70 2.40 -27.99
N PHE A 358 10.68 1.84 -27.35
CA PHE A 358 9.30 1.96 -27.77
C PHE A 358 8.38 2.27 -26.58
N GLU A 359 7.72 3.43 -26.60
CA GLU A 359 6.67 3.80 -25.65
C GLU A 359 5.34 3.14 -26.09
N SER A 360 4.80 2.30 -25.22
CA SER A 360 3.72 1.37 -25.55
C SER A 360 2.31 1.99 -25.57
N GLN A 361 2.08 3.12 -24.89
CA GLN A 361 0.76 3.74 -24.84
C GLN A 361 0.47 4.54 -26.11
N PHE A 362 1.46 5.29 -26.60
CA PHE A 362 1.32 6.13 -27.77
C PHE A 362 1.86 5.46 -29.04
N LEU A 363 2.49 4.29 -28.89
CA LEU A 363 3.16 3.54 -29.96
C LEU A 363 4.27 4.37 -30.63
N ILE A 364 4.95 5.19 -29.84
CA ILE A 364 5.99 6.10 -30.29
C ILE A 364 7.34 5.50 -29.90
N GLY A 365 8.28 5.42 -30.84
CA GLY A 365 9.58 4.84 -30.56
C GLY A 365 10.58 5.07 -31.67
N GLY A 366 11.79 4.56 -31.48
CA GLY A 366 12.86 4.68 -32.46
C GLY A 366 14.08 3.83 -32.09
N ILE A 367 15.02 3.77 -33.02
CA ILE A 367 16.31 3.12 -32.79
C ILE A 367 17.29 4.19 -32.32
N ILE A 368 17.81 4.01 -31.11
CA ILE A 368 18.88 4.82 -30.55
C ILE A 368 20.21 4.20 -30.99
N THR A 369 21.02 4.96 -31.71
CA THR A 369 22.39 4.57 -32.07
C THR A 369 23.38 5.33 -31.18
N GLN A 370 24.06 4.62 -30.28
CA GLN A 370 25.01 5.21 -29.33
C GLN A 370 26.43 5.21 -29.93
N GLN A 371 27.09 6.36 -29.83
CA GLN A 371 28.49 6.52 -30.21
C GLN A 371 29.37 6.59 -28.96
N ARG A 372 30.48 5.86 -28.96
CA ARG A 372 31.50 5.97 -27.90
C ARG A 372 32.39 7.17 -28.20
N LYS A 373 32.79 7.93 -27.18
CA LYS A 373 33.81 8.96 -27.37
C LYS A 373 35.13 8.29 -27.73
N THR A 374 35.87 8.86 -28.67
CA THR A 374 37.11 8.31 -29.24
C THR A 374 38.17 7.93 -28.19
N ASN A 375 38.09 8.44 -26.97
CA ASN A 375 39.04 8.19 -25.89
C ASN A 375 38.42 7.58 -24.61
N SER A 376 37.13 7.24 -24.58
CA SER A 376 36.51 6.62 -23.39
C SER A 376 35.60 5.44 -23.74
N GLN A 377 35.51 4.48 -22.82
CA GLN A 377 34.53 3.38 -22.92
C GLN A 377 33.09 3.83 -22.61
N GLN A 378 32.86 5.14 -22.46
CA GLN A 378 31.60 5.71 -22.02
C GLN A 378 30.82 6.31 -23.20
N TYR A 379 29.55 5.96 -23.29
CA TYR A 379 28.60 6.57 -24.23
C TYR A 379 28.19 7.98 -23.77
N ASP A 380 27.74 8.80 -24.71
CA ASP A 380 27.06 10.05 -24.34
C ASP A 380 25.76 9.76 -23.58
N PRO A 381 25.44 10.60 -22.56
CA PRO A 381 24.25 10.41 -21.76
C PRO A 381 22.99 10.68 -22.59
N ILE A 382 21.96 9.89 -22.34
CA ILE A 382 20.67 10.00 -23.02
C ILE A 382 19.65 10.38 -21.96
N TYR A 383 18.97 11.50 -22.18
CA TYR A 383 17.97 12.00 -21.27
C TYR A 383 16.56 11.89 -21.86
N VAL A 384 15.62 11.41 -21.06
CA VAL A 384 14.19 11.58 -21.32
C VAL A 384 13.74 12.84 -20.59
N TYR A 385 13.18 13.80 -21.32
CA TYR A 385 12.59 15.00 -20.71
C TYR A 385 11.17 14.71 -20.24
N LEU A 386 10.91 15.10 -19.00
CA LEU A 386 9.67 14.84 -18.29
C LEU A 386 9.09 16.18 -17.88
N ASP A 387 8.00 16.60 -18.53
CA ASP A 387 7.26 17.80 -18.14
C ASP A 387 6.01 17.37 -17.35
N PRO A 388 5.93 17.65 -16.04
CA PRO A 388 4.75 17.36 -15.24
C PRO A 388 3.59 18.32 -15.53
N LEU A 389 3.87 19.48 -16.13
CA LEU A 389 2.82 20.45 -16.45
C LEU A 389 2.19 20.07 -17.80
N PRO A 390 0.85 20.06 -17.90
CA PRO A 390 0.16 20.05 -19.19
C PRO A 390 0.34 21.43 -19.85
N SER A 391 1.56 21.76 -20.26
CA SER A 391 1.80 22.92 -21.10
C SER A 391 1.19 22.65 -22.47
N SER A 392 0.74 23.70 -23.17
CA SER A 392 -0.13 23.65 -24.36
C SER A 392 0.47 22.98 -25.61
N SER A 393 1.63 22.35 -25.51
CA SER A 393 2.20 21.48 -26.54
C SER A 393 1.69 20.06 -26.36
N SER A 394 1.46 19.38 -27.48
CA SER A 394 0.90 18.03 -27.57
C SER A 394 1.34 17.10 -26.42
N PRO A 395 0.42 16.47 -25.67
CA PRO A 395 0.75 15.48 -24.62
C PRO A 395 1.45 14.23 -25.18
N PHE A 396 1.61 14.14 -26.50
CA PHE A 396 2.23 13.03 -27.22
C PHE A 396 3.70 13.28 -27.59
N GLU A 397 4.27 14.45 -27.25
CA GLU A 397 5.65 14.76 -27.64
C GLU A 397 6.66 14.18 -26.64
N LEU A 398 7.22 13.02 -26.97
CA LEU A 398 8.36 12.47 -26.24
C LEU A 398 9.65 13.14 -26.76
N ARG A 399 10.29 13.97 -25.93
CA ARG A 399 11.58 14.59 -26.26
C ARG A 399 12.73 13.82 -25.63
N ILE A 400 13.58 13.25 -26.49
CA ILE A 400 14.83 12.61 -26.09
C ILE A 400 15.98 13.55 -26.44
N TYR A 401 16.81 13.87 -25.45
CA TYR A 401 17.96 14.76 -25.60
C TYR A 401 19.27 13.98 -25.54
N ASN A 402 20.17 14.24 -26.49
CA ASN A 402 21.57 13.83 -26.45
C ASN A 402 22.44 15.08 -26.25
N GLN A 403 23.42 15.02 -25.35
CA GLN A 403 24.18 16.21 -24.96
C GLN A 403 25.17 16.70 -26.03
N THR A 404 25.54 15.85 -27.00
CA THR A 404 26.52 16.17 -28.06
C THR A 404 25.90 16.63 -29.38
N LEU A 405 24.59 16.48 -29.55
CA LEU A 405 23.83 16.96 -30.70
C LEU A 405 22.55 17.60 -30.17
N VAL A 406 22.34 18.90 -30.39
CA VAL A 406 21.04 19.57 -30.16
C VAL A 406 20.06 19.15 -31.28
N ASP A 407 20.04 17.87 -31.63
CA ASP A 407 19.01 17.25 -32.43
C ASP A 407 18.00 16.71 -31.43
N THR A 408 16.91 17.46 -31.24
CA THR A 408 15.76 16.93 -30.50
C THR A 408 15.22 15.80 -31.36
N LEU A 409 15.34 14.55 -30.91
CA LEU A 409 14.51 13.47 -31.42
C LEU A 409 13.08 13.77 -30.94
N VAL A 410 12.40 14.63 -31.70
CA VAL A 410 10.95 14.83 -31.59
C VAL A 410 10.34 13.61 -32.22
N LEU A 411 9.95 12.65 -31.39
CA LEU A 411 9.14 11.55 -31.86
C LEU A 411 7.70 12.05 -31.92
N SER A 412 7.35 12.77 -32.99
CA SER A 412 5.99 13.21 -33.25
C SER A 412 5.21 12.11 -33.98
N LYS A 413 3.94 11.97 -33.62
CA LYS A 413 2.97 11.16 -34.35
C LYS A 413 2.74 11.78 -35.73
N GLU A 414 3.04 11.05 -36.80
CA GLU A 414 2.58 11.39 -38.18
C GLU A 414 1.06 11.25 -38.29
#